data_AF-A0A960GI45-F1
#
_entry.id   AF-A0A960GI45-F1
#
_cell.length_a   1.000
_cell.length_b   1.000
_cell.length_c   1.000
_cell.angle_alpha   90.00
_cell.angle_beta   90.00
_cell.angle_gamma   90.00
#
_symmetry.space_group_name_H-M   'P 1'
#
loop_
_entity.id
_entity.type
_entity.pdbx_description
1 polymer ?
#
loop_
_entity_poly.entity_id
_entity_poly.type
_entity_poly.pdbx_seq_one_letter_code
_entity_poly.pdbx_strand_id
1 'polypeptide(L)'
;VHRTTNTATGAEVDLIRHAAVGPWSPTRGLALRLLGQRRDPFAIEVAAQTFSTDTIGRERAASYRYLRDLEAAVTLPLAREWILADDDRSGVAATLMAMHSESEDVPSIRAAFNRAWERDWMYEICSLVEALGRHPDHGPFPELRMVFTDVAYSYPRRRAARSMAAVDPDFSTAFAVECLWDCEAETRLVGVDASHLDDRITRARIEVLAADQAGDQAVRSAAATRLTDPS
;
A
#
# COMPACT_ATOMS: atom_id res chain seq x y z
N VAL A 1 6.32 -10.08 24.34
CA VAL A 1 5.07 -10.06 23.53
C VAL A 1 4.53 -11.47 23.47
N HIS A 2 3.60 -11.81 24.37
CA HIS A 2 2.97 -13.13 24.38
C HIS A 2 2.01 -13.24 23.20
N ARG A 3 2.30 -14.18 22.31
CA ARG A 3 1.39 -14.66 21.27
C ARG A 3 0.28 -15.41 22.02
N THR A 4 -0.84 -14.76 22.33
CA THR A 4 -2.00 -15.41 22.95
C THR A 4 -2.49 -16.47 21.98
N THR A 5 -2.26 -17.71 22.35
CA THR A 5 -2.69 -18.91 21.64
C THR A 5 -4.20 -18.91 21.48
N ASN A 6 -4.62 -19.34 20.30
CA ASN A 6 -5.99 -19.35 19.77
C ASN A 6 -6.87 -20.39 20.50
N THR A 7 -7.13 -20.19 21.79
CA THR A 7 -7.93 -21.09 22.65
C THR A 7 -8.94 -20.31 23.49
N ALA A 8 -9.54 -19.26 22.92
CA ALA A 8 -10.65 -18.57 23.57
C ALA A 8 -11.91 -19.47 23.54
N THR A 9 -12.55 -19.64 24.69
CA THR A 9 -13.85 -20.28 24.83
C THR A 9 -14.94 -19.49 24.11
N GLY A 10 -16.07 -20.13 23.79
CA GLY A 10 -17.21 -19.44 23.14
C GLY A 10 -17.68 -18.21 23.92
N ALA A 11 -17.74 -18.29 25.25
CA ALA A 11 -18.13 -17.18 26.12
C ALA A 11 -17.14 -15.99 26.06
N GLU A 12 -15.84 -16.26 25.90
CA GLU A 12 -14.84 -15.20 25.73
C GLU A 12 -14.99 -14.50 24.37
N VAL A 13 -15.31 -15.24 23.31
CA VAL A 13 -15.60 -14.66 21.98
C VAL A 13 -16.84 -13.77 22.04
N ASP A 14 -17.91 -14.21 22.72
CA ASP A 14 -19.12 -13.41 22.87
C ASP A 14 -18.86 -12.10 23.65
N LEU A 15 -18.02 -12.16 24.69
CA LEU A 15 -17.61 -10.96 25.44
C LEU A 15 -16.79 -9.99 24.59
N ILE A 16 -15.87 -10.50 23.76
CA ILE A 16 -15.10 -9.68 22.81
C ILE A 16 -16.05 -9.02 21.80
N ARG A 17 -16.98 -9.78 21.22
CA ARG A 17 -17.97 -9.27 20.26
C ARG A 17 -18.85 -8.19 20.86
N HIS A 18 -19.36 -8.41 22.07
CA HIS A 18 -20.15 -7.44 22.80
C HIS A 18 -19.35 -6.13 23.05
N ALA A 19 -18.10 -6.24 23.49
CA ALA A 19 -17.24 -5.08 23.70
C ALA A 19 -16.92 -4.32 22.42
N ALA A 20 -16.84 -4.99 21.27
CA ALA A 20 -16.51 -4.39 19.98
C ALA A 20 -17.59 -3.46 19.42
N VAL A 21 -18.85 -3.67 19.81
CA VAL A 21 -20.02 -2.91 19.30
C VAL A 21 -20.58 -1.89 20.29
N GLY A 22 -19.99 -1.78 21.48
CA GLY A 22 -20.36 -0.77 22.47
C GLY A 22 -19.86 0.65 22.15
N PRO A 23 -20.11 1.63 23.05
CA PRO A 23 -19.54 2.96 22.94
C PRO A 23 -18.01 2.92 22.85
N TRP A 24 -17.42 3.91 22.17
CA TRP A 24 -15.96 3.97 22.06
C TRP A 24 -15.29 3.98 23.43
N SER A 25 -14.31 3.10 23.59
CA SER A 25 -13.48 2.96 24.79
C SER A 25 -12.17 2.25 24.44
N PRO A 26 -11.13 2.34 25.28
CA PRO A 26 -9.94 1.50 25.12
C PRO A 26 -10.27 0.00 25.05
N THR A 27 -11.31 -0.45 25.75
CA THR A 27 -11.81 -1.83 25.71
C THR A 27 -12.35 -2.19 24.33
N ARG A 28 -13.16 -1.32 23.71
CA ARG A 28 -13.63 -1.52 22.32
C ARG A 28 -12.45 -1.57 21.35
N GLY A 29 -11.48 -0.69 21.49
CA GLY A 29 -10.27 -0.71 20.65
C GLY A 29 -9.43 -1.99 20.79
N LEU A 30 -9.37 -2.59 21.99
CA LEU A 30 -8.75 -3.89 22.21
C LEU A 30 -9.59 -5.02 21.62
N ALA A 31 -10.91 -4.98 21.78
CA ALA A 31 -11.82 -5.97 21.22
C ALA A 31 -11.72 -6.03 19.70
N LEU A 32 -11.73 -4.88 19.01
CA LEU A 32 -11.53 -4.79 17.56
C LEU A 32 -10.21 -5.41 17.11
N ARG A 33 -9.12 -5.18 17.86
CA ARG A 33 -7.82 -5.81 17.58
C ARG A 33 -7.88 -7.33 17.72
N LEU A 34 -8.52 -7.83 18.78
CA LEU A 34 -8.66 -9.27 19.01
C LEU A 34 -9.53 -9.93 17.94
N LEU A 35 -10.62 -9.29 17.52
CA LEU A 35 -11.44 -9.77 16.40
C LEU A 35 -10.64 -9.80 15.10
N GLY A 36 -9.83 -8.77 14.82
CA GLY A 36 -8.96 -8.72 13.64
C GLY A 36 -7.95 -9.87 13.61
N GLN A 37 -7.22 -10.08 14.73
CA GLN A 37 -6.29 -11.20 14.87
C GLN A 37 -6.95 -12.57 14.71
N ARG A 38 -8.25 -12.67 15.03
CA ARG A 38 -9.07 -13.87 14.87
C ARG A 38 -9.77 -13.96 13.52
N ARG A 39 -9.66 -12.94 12.67
CA ARG A 39 -10.39 -12.80 11.41
C ARG A 39 -11.91 -12.91 11.56
N ASP A 40 -12.43 -12.43 12.69
CA ASP A 40 -13.86 -12.48 12.99
C ASP A 40 -14.58 -11.23 12.43
N PRO A 41 -15.49 -11.37 11.45
CA PRO A 41 -16.13 -10.24 10.75
C PRO A 41 -17.23 -9.55 11.55
N PHE A 42 -17.47 -9.93 12.81
CA PHE A 42 -18.62 -9.49 13.60
C PHE A 42 -18.79 -7.96 13.71
N ALA A 43 -17.70 -7.18 13.72
CA ALA A 43 -17.74 -5.74 13.99
C ALA A 43 -17.63 -4.87 12.73
N ILE A 44 -17.86 -5.43 11.53
CA ILE A 44 -17.74 -4.69 10.25
C ILE A 44 -18.63 -3.46 10.22
N GLU A 45 -19.92 -3.57 10.56
CA GLU A 45 -20.85 -2.44 10.52
C GLU A 45 -20.40 -1.28 11.42
N VAL A 46 -19.93 -1.62 12.62
CA VAL A 46 -19.44 -0.63 13.58
C VAL A 46 -18.13 0.02 13.10
N ALA A 47 -17.26 -0.76 12.44
CA ALA A 47 -16.06 -0.22 11.80
C ALA A 47 -16.43 0.69 10.61
N ALA A 48 -17.35 0.26 9.74
CA ALA A 48 -17.84 1.03 8.60
C ALA A 48 -18.45 2.37 9.04
N GLN A 49 -19.26 2.36 10.11
CA GLN A 49 -19.87 3.57 10.67
C GLN A 49 -18.80 4.58 11.12
N THR A 50 -17.66 4.10 11.64
CA THR A 50 -16.53 4.94 12.04
C THR A 50 -15.98 5.77 10.88
N PHE A 51 -16.08 5.28 9.64
CA PHE A 51 -15.59 5.97 8.44
C PHE A 51 -16.70 6.76 7.72
N SER A 52 -17.97 6.44 7.94
CA SER A 52 -19.09 7.23 7.41
C SER A 52 -19.42 8.47 8.25
N THR A 53 -18.85 8.56 9.45
CA THR A 53 -18.91 9.72 10.33
C THR A 53 -17.50 10.27 10.44
N ASP A 54 -17.31 11.58 10.55
CA ASP A 54 -15.99 12.25 10.64
C ASP A 54 -15.21 11.92 11.94
N THR A 55 -15.20 10.65 12.35
CA THR A 55 -14.54 10.14 13.54
C THR A 55 -13.04 10.10 13.30
N ILE A 56 -12.31 10.78 14.17
CA ILE A 56 -10.85 10.89 14.11
C ILE A 56 -10.17 10.17 15.29
N GLY A 57 -8.87 9.95 15.16
CA GLY A 57 -8.03 9.44 16.24
C GLY A 57 -8.11 7.93 16.48
N ARG A 58 -8.13 7.52 17.75
CA ARG A 58 -7.88 6.11 18.14
C ARG A 58 -8.99 5.15 17.70
N GLU A 59 -10.23 5.61 17.61
CA GLU A 59 -11.36 4.81 17.14
C GLU A 59 -11.16 4.43 15.68
N ARG A 60 -10.96 5.45 14.82
CA ARG A 60 -10.62 5.28 13.41
C ARG A 60 -9.43 4.33 13.20
N ALA A 61 -8.35 4.53 13.96
CA ALA A 61 -7.16 3.68 13.85
C ALA A 61 -7.38 2.23 14.33
N ALA A 62 -8.33 1.98 15.24
CA ALA A 62 -8.71 0.63 15.66
C ALA A 62 -9.59 -0.05 14.60
N SER A 63 -10.62 0.64 14.11
CA SER A 63 -11.49 0.17 13.03
C SER A 63 -10.72 -0.13 11.75
N TYR A 64 -9.76 0.72 11.39
CA TYR A 64 -8.94 0.54 10.19
C TYR A 64 -8.07 -0.71 10.26
N ARG A 65 -7.38 -0.91 11.40
CA ARG A 65 -6.57 -2.13 11.61
C ARG A 65 -7.42 -3.38 11.65
N TYR A 66 -8.57 -3.32 12.30
CA TYR A 66 -9.53 -4.43 12.33
C TYR A 66 -9.90 -4.86 10.92
N LEU A 67 -10.35 -3.94 10.05
CA LEU A 67 -10.72 -4.27 8.67
C LEU A 67 -9.55 -4.82 7.87
N ARG A 68 -8.33 -4.28 8.04
CA ARG A 68 -7.12 -4.79 7.36
C ARG A 68 -6.71 -6.20 7.77
N ASP A 69 -7.04 -6.62 8.98
CA ASP A 69 -6.68 -7.96 9.49
C ASP A 69 -7.69 -9.04 9.04
N LEU A 70 -8.86 -8.66 8.52
CA LEU A 70 -9.86 -9.59 7.98
C LEU A 70 -9.44 -10.21 6.64
N GLU A 71 -10.10 -11.31 6.28
CA GLU A 71 -9.81 -12.02 5.03
C GLU A 71 -10.34 -11.29 3.79
N ALA A 72 -9.67 -11.47 2.65
CA ALA A 72 -10.06 -10.89 1.36
C ALA A 72 -11.51 -11.21 0.98
N ALA A 73 -11.98 -12.44 1.24
CA ALA A 73 -13.35 -12.86 0.96
C ALA A 73 -14.41 -12.00 1.68
N VAL A 74 -14.03 -11.34 2.77
CA VAL A 74 -14.87 -10.42 3.54
C VAL A 74 -14.64 -8.97 3.12
N THR A 75 -13.38 -8.57 2.92
CA THR A 75 -13.02 -7.15 2.74
C THR A 75 -13.10 -6.67 1.31
N LEU A 76 -12.91 -7.54 0.31
CA LEU A 76 -12.96 -7.14 -1.10
C LEU A 76 -14.38 -6.70 -1.54
N PRO A 77 -15.48 -7.37 -1.14
CA PRO A 77 -16.83 -6.85 -1.40
C PRO A 77 -17.05 -5.46 -0.82
N LEU A 78 -16.58 -5.20 0.40
CA LEU A 78 -16.66 -3.87 1.04
C LEU A 78 -15.83 -2.83 0.27
N ALA A 79 -14.63 -3.20 -0.17
CA ALA A 79 -13.79 -2.32 -0.97
C ALA A 79 -14.49 -1.93 -2.27
N ARG A 80 -15.09 -2.88 -2.99
CA ARG A 80 -15.86 -2.64 -4.23
C ARG A 80 -17.02 -1.67 -4.01
N GLU A 81 -17.74 -1.83 -2.90
CA GLU A 81 -18.83 -0.95 -2.52
C GLU A 81 -18.34 0.48 -2.20
N TRP A 82 -17.22 0.60 -1.49
CA TRP A 82 -16.79 1.87 -0.89
C TRP A 82 -15.78 2.67 -1.73
N ILE A 83 -15.18 2.08 -2.76
CA ILE A 83 -14.06 2.70 -3.51
C ILE A 83 -14.40 4.04 -4.15
N LEU A 84 -15.69 4.33 -4.40
CA LEU A 84 -16.18 5.61 -4.90
C LEU A 84 -17.05 6.38 -3.89
N ALA A 85 -17.05 5.98 -2.62
CA ALA A 85 -17.82 6.65 -1.57
C ALA A 85 -17.40 8.11 -1.39
N ASP A 86 -18.35 8.95 -0.98
CA ASP A 86 -18.11 10.38 -0.74
C ASP A 86 -17.54 10.72 0.64
N ASP A 87 -17.27 9.69 1.44
CA ASP A 87 -16.70 9.80 2.77
C ASP A 87 -15.39 9.03 2.88
N ASP A 88 -14.89 9.00 4.11
CA ASP A 88 -13.63 8.39 4.51
C ASP A 88 -13.54 6.87 4.27
N ARG A 89 -14.63 6.19 3.87
CA ARG A 89 -14.59 4.79 3.45
C ARG A 89 -13.82 4.58 2.15
N SER A 90 -13.79 5.58 1.26
CA SER A 90 -13.02 5.54 0.00
C SER A 90 -11.53 5.27 0.24
N GLY A 91 -10.89 6.00 1.16
CA GLY A 91 -9.49 5.75 1.54
C GLY A 91 -9.24 4.37 2.17
N VAL A 92 -10.21 3.82 2.92
CA VAL A 92 -10.13 2.45 3.44
C VAL A 92 -10.24 1.44 2.30
N ALA A 93 -11.19 1.65 1.38
CA ALA A 93 -11.38 0.81 0.21
C ALA A 93 -10.13 0.79 -0.69
N ALA A 94 -9.51 1.94 -0.95
CA ALA A 94 -8.27 2.03 -1.72
C ALA A 94 -7.16 1.17 -1.11
N THR A 95 -7.05 1.18 0.23
CA THR A 95 -6.11 0.32 0.96
C THR A 95 -6.45 -1.18 0.78
N LEU A 96 -7.72 -1.55 0.89
CA LEU A 96 -8.15 -2.94 0.72
C LEU A 96 -7.94 -3.40 -0.73
N MET A 97 -8.13 -2.53 -1.72
CA MET A 97 -7.79 -2.79 -3.13
C MET A 97 -6.28 -3.01 -3.31
N ALA A 98 -5.42 -2.25 -2.64
CA ALA A 98 -3.98 -2.47 -2.64
C ALA A 98 -3.57 -3.83 -2.03
N MET A 99 -4.44 -4.44 -1.22
CA MET A 99 -4.18 -5.75 -0.60
C MET A 99 -4.78 -6.91 -1.39
N HIS A 100 -5.97 -6.72 -1.97
CA HIS A 100 -6.84 -7.81 -2.38
C HIS A 100 -7.48 -7.66 -3.76
N SER A 101 -7.29 -6.53 -4.45
CA SER A 101 -7.93 -6.33 -5.76
C SER A 101 -7.62 -7.45 -6.74
N GLU A 102 -8.63 -7.71 -7.58
CA GLU A 102 -8.60 -8.63 -8.71
C GLU A 102 -8.64 -7.82 -10.02
N SER A 103 -8.37 -8.48 -11.14
CA SER A 103 -8.29 -7.79 -12.44
C SER A 103 -9.58 -7.06 -12.84
N GLU A 104 -10.74 -7.56 -12.43
CA GLU A 104 -12.04 -6.93 -12.66
C GLU A 104 -12.20 -5.58 -11.94
N ASP A 105 -11.39 -5.31 -10.90
CA ASP A 105 -11.44 -4.09 -10.11
C ASP A 105 -10.67 -2.92 -10.75
N VAL A 106 -9.83 -3.20 -11.76
CA VAL A 106 -8.94 -2.20 -12.39
C VAL A 106 -9.71 -0.95 -12.85
N PRO A 107 -10.85 -1.03 -13.56
CA PRO A 107 -11.61 0.15 -13.96
C PRO A 107 -12.03 1.05 -12.77
N SER A 108 -12.49 0.44 -11.67
CA SER A 108 -12.92 1.17 -10.47
C SER A 108 -11.74 1.78 -9.72
N ILE A 109 -10.60 1.09 -9.66
CA ILE A 109 -9.35 1.62 -9.07
C ILE A 109 -8.89 2.87 -9.85
N ARG A 110 -8.93 2.82 -11.18
CA ARG A 110 -8.56 3.98 -12.03
C ARG A 110 -9.52 5.15 -11.86
N ALA A 111 -10.82 4.88 -11.77
CA ALA A 111 -11.82 5.92 -11.50
C ALA A 111 -11.60 6.60 -10.14
N ALA A 112 -11.33 5.82 -9.08
CA ALA A 112 -11.01 6.34 -7.76
C ALA A 112 -9.68 7.13 -7.76
N PHE A 113 -8.69 6.69 -8.54
CA PHE A 113 -7.43 7.41 -8.67
C PHE A 113 -7.63 8.81 -9.25
N ASN A 114 -8.41 8.94 -10.34
CA ASN A 114 -8.67 10.24 -10.95
C ASN A 114 -9.35 11.20 -9.96
N ARG A 115 -10.33 10.69 -9.21
CA ARG A 115 -11.00 11.45 -8.15
C ARG A 115 -10.04 11.86 -7.04
N ALA A 116 -9.19 10.94 -6.56
CA ALA A 116 -8.22 11.23 -5.52
C ALA A 116 -7.17 12.24 -5.99
N TRP A 117 -6.76 12.18 -7.26
CA TRP A 117 -5.87 13.13 -7.91
C TRP A 117 -6.45 14.54 -7.96
N GLU A 118 -7.69 14.68 -8.43
CA GLU A 118 -8.40 15.98 -8.49
C GLU A 118 -8.56 16.64 -7.12
N ARG A 119 -8.62 15.83 -6.05
CA ARG A 119 -8.81 16.30 -4.67
C ARG A 119 -7.53 16.37 -3.85
N ASP A 120 -6.37 16.08 -4.46
CA ASP A 120 -5.06 16.04 -3.77
C ASP A 120 -5.02 15.07 -2.57
N TRP A 121 -5.72 13.94 -2.67
CA TRP A 121 -5.82 12.93 -1.61
C TRP A 121 -4.60 11.99 -1.61
N MET A 122 -3.43 12.54 -1.24
CA MET A 122 -2.13 11.87 -1.36
C MET A 122 -2.03 10.50 -0.68
N TYR A 123 -2.69 10.29 0.46
CA TYR A 123 -2.69 8.99 1.13
C TYR A 123 -3.48 7.94 0.36
N GLU A 124 -4.59 8.34 -0.27
CA GLU A 124 -5.40 7.45 -1.08
C GLU A 124 -4.71 7.12 -2.40
N ILE A 125 -4.10 8.11 -3.03
CA ILE A 125 -3.24 7.94 -4.22
C ILE A 125 -2.16 6.90 -3.93
N CYS A 126 -1.50 6.95 -2.77
CA CYS A 126 -0.51 5.94 -2.37
C CYS A 126 -1.05 4.51 -2.37
N SER A 127 -2.28 4.29 -1.91
CA SER A 127 -2.89 2.96 -1.92
C SER A 127 -3.32 2.57 -3.34
N LEU A 128 -3.85 3.50 -4.12
CA LEU A 128 -4.32 3.23 -5.48
C LEU A 128 -3.17 2.91 -6.44
N VAL A 129 -2.01 3.57 -6.32
CA VAL A 129 -0.82 3.18 -7.11
C VAL A 129 -0.34 1.78 -6.77
N GLU A 130 -0.42 1.37 -5.49
CA GLU A 130 -0.10 0.00 -5.07
C GLU A 130 -1.14 -0.99 -5.62
N ALA A 131 -2.42 -0.62 -5.65
CA ALA A 131 -3.49 -1.44 -6.22
C ALA A 131 -3.28 -1.66 -7.73
N LEU A 132 -2.98 -0.62 -8.51
CA LEU A 132 -2.67 -0.75 -9.94
C LEU A 132 -1.45 -1.64 -10.19
N GLY A 133 -0.40 -1.51 -9.37
CA GLY A 133 0.83 -2.30 -9.47
C GLY A 133 0.66 -3.82 -9.32
N ARG A 134 -0.51 -4.29 -8.88
CA ARG A 134 -0.83 -5.73 -8.73
C ARG A 134 -1.29 -6.40 -10.01
N HIS A 135 -1.57 -5.63 -11.05
CA HIS A 135 -2.22 -6.11 -12.28
C HIS A 135 -1.31 -5.93 -13.49
N PRO A 136 -0.20 -6.71 -13.60
CA PRO A 136 0.78 -6.57 -14.68
C PRO A 136 0.17 -6.79 -16.07
N ASP A 137 -0.83 -7.66 -16.20
CA ASP A 137 -1.50 -7.95 -17.47
C ASP A 137 -2.41 -6.80 -17.97
N HIS A 138 -2.60 -5.76 -17.16
CA HIS A 138 -3.48 -4.62 -17.47
C HIS A 138 -2.71 -3.30 -17.61
N GLY A 139 -1.41 -3.32 -17.32
CA GLY A 139 -0.54 -2.18 -17.54
C GLY A 139 -0.20 -1.98 -19.03
N PRO A 140 0.53 -0.90 -19.37
CA PRO A 140 0.98 0.17 -18.47
C PRO A 140 -0.17 1.08 -18.03
N PHE A 141 -0.03 1.69 -16.85
CA PHE A 141 -0.99 2.65 -16.30
C PHE A 141 -0.41 4.08 -16.36
N PRO A 142 -0.99 4.99 -17.17
CA PRO A 142 -0.55 6.39 -17.23
C PRO A 142 -0.55 7.09 -15.87
N GLU A 143 -1.47 6.69 -14.98
CA GLU A 143 -1.61 7.18 -13.61
C GLU A 143 -0.31 7.03 -12.81
N LEU A 144 0.40 5.92 -12.99
CA LEU A 144 1.66 5.67 -12.28
C LEU A 144 2.78 6.57 -12.76
N ARG A 145 2.87 6.79 -14.08
CA ARG A 145 3.84 7.71 -14.68
C ARG A 145 3.60 9.14 -14.18
N MET A 146 2.34 9.57 -14.18
CA MET A 146 1.92 10.89 -13.68
C MET A 146 2.32 11.09 -12.21
N VAL A 147 2.09 10.10 -11.33
CA VAL A 147 2.53 10.20 -9.93
C VAL A 147 4.04 10.31 -9.81
N PHE A 148 4.79 9.53 -10.59
CA PHE A 148 6.24 9.54 -10.54
C PHE A 148 6.84 10.87 -10.99
N THR A 149 6.30 11.48 -12.06
CA THR A 149 6.84 12.71 -12.63
C THR A 149 6.35 13.98 -11.93
N ASP A 150 5.08 14.03 -11.53
CA ASP A 150 4.42 15.30 -11.22
C ASP A 150 4.27 15.56 -9.72
N VAL A 151 4.41 14.52 -8.87
CA VAL A 151 4.26 14.66 -7.42
C VAL A 151 5.57 15.07 -6.77
N ALA A 152 5.58 16.23 -6.10
CA ALA A 152 6.74 16.70 -5.33
C ALA A 152 7.02 15.84 -4.07
N TYR A 153 5.99 15.19 -3.54
CA TYR A 153 6.10 14.35 -2.34
C TYR A 153 6.73 13.00 -2.69
N SER A 154 7.80 12.64 -1.97
CA SER A 154 8.63 11.46 -2.31
C SER A 154 7.95 10.11 -2.05
N TYR A 155 7.01 10.03 -1.09
CA TYR A 155 6.33 8.79 -0.72
C TYR A 155 5.47 8.18 -1.84
N PRO A 156 4.59 8.95 -2.52
CA PRO A 156 3.87 8.48 -3.71
C PRO A 156 4.81 8.06 -4.84
N ARG A 157 5.87 8.84 -5.15
CA ARG A 157 6.83 8.52 -6.22
C ARG A 157 7.49 7.16 -6.01
N ARG A 158 7.94 6.89 -4.78
CA ARG A 158 8.53 5.61 -4.39
C ARG A 158 7.61 4.42 -4.67
N ARG A 159 6.33 4.56 -4.33
CA ARG A 159 5.32 3.52 -4.59
C ARG A 159 5.02 3.38 -6.08
N ALA A 160 4.92 4.51 -6.78
CA ALA A 160 4.71 4.53 -8.23
C ALA A 160 5.87 3.85 -8.97
N ALA A 161 7.13 4.14 -8.63
CA ALA A 161 8.30 3.49 -9.22
C ALA A 161 8.24 1.96 -9.07
N ARG A 162 7.94 1.46 -7.86
CA ARG A 162 7.79 0.03 -7.62
C ARG A 162 6.63 -0.58 -8.44
N SER A 163 5.49 0.09 -8.51
CA SER A 163 4.35 -0.38 -9.29
C SER A 163 4.64 -0.36 -10.79
N MET A 164 5.30 0.69 -11.31
CA MET A 164 5.69 0.77 -12.72
C MET A 164 6.68 -0.34 -13.08
N ALA A 165 7.67 -0.63 -12.22
CA ALA A 165 8.60 -1.73 -12.45
C ALA A 165 7.90 -3.10 -12.62
N ALA A 166 6.71 -3.27 -12.03
CA ALA A 166 5.93 -4.49 -12.13
C ALA A 166 4.99 -4.53 -13.35
N VAL A 167 4.51 -3.39 -13.84
CA VAL A 167 3.38 -3.34 -14.80
C VAL A 167 3.67 -2.54 -16.08
N ASP A 168 4.78 -1.82 -16.14
CA ASP A 168 5.16 -0.99 -17.29
C ASP A 168 6.36 -1.63 -18.02
N PRO A 169 6.15 -2.19 -19.23
CA PRO A 169 7.22 -2.86 -19.98
C PRO A 169 8.35 -1.90 -20.38
N ASP A 170 8.08 -0.60 -20.46
CA ASP A 170 9.09 0.41 -20.83
C ASP A 170 9.92 0.89 -19.63
N PHE A 171 9.56 0.49 -18.40
CA PHE A 171 10.11 1.05 -17.16
C PHE A 171 11.64 1.04 -17.12
N SER A 172 12.25 -0.09 -17.49
CA SER A 172 13.71 -0.27 -17.49
C SER A 172 14.44 0.76 -18.37
N THR A 173 13.81 1.21 -19.45
CA THR A 173 14.40 2.15 -20.41
C THR A 173 14.02 3.60 -20.15
N ALA A 174 12.81 3.85 -19.65
CA ALA A 174 12.27 5.20 -19.52
C ALA A 174 12.43 5.82 -18.12
N PHE A 175 12.43 5.01 -17.06
CA PHE A 175 12.31 5.52 -15.67
C PHE A 175 13.30 4.91 -14.69
N ALA A 176 13.79 3.68 -14.92
CA ALA A 176 14.68 3.00 -13.99
C ALA A 176 16.00 3.76 -13.76
N VAL A 177 16.51 4.40 -14.81
CA VAL A 177 17.67 5.28 -14.72
C VAL A 177 17.33 6.41 -13.74
N GLU A 178 16.33 7.25 -13.99
CA GLU A 178 15.95 8.36 -13.11
C GLU A 178 15.84 7.98 -11.62
N CYS A 179 15.33 6.78 -11.32
CA CYS A 179 15.24 6.25 -9.96
C CYS A 179 16.58 6.22 -9.19
N LEU A 180 17.73 6.04 -9.87
CA LEU A 180 19.07 6.03 -9.26
C LEU A 180 19.52 7.40 -8.70
N TRP A 181 18.81 8.47 -9.07
CA TRP A 181 19.05 9.84 -8.61
C TRP A 181 18.05 10.32 -7.56
N ASP A 182 17.05 9.50 -7.22
CA ASP A 182 16.04 9.86 -6.22
C ASP A 182 16.62 9.92 -4.79
N CYS A 183 16.03 10.75 -3.94
CA CYS A 183 16.46 10.90 -2.55
C CYS A 183 16.07 9.69 -1.68
N GLU A 184 14.98 9.00 -2.01
CA GLU A 184 14.50 7.83 -1.29
C GLU A 184 15.33 6.60 -1.64
N ALA A 185 15.79 5.89 -0.60
CA ALA A 185 16.59 4.68 -0.77
C ALA A 185 15.81 3.58 -1.50
N GLU A 186 14.52 3.41 -1.20
CA GLU A 186 13.67 2.40 -1.84
C GLU A 186 13.47 2.67 -3.34
N THR A 187 13.33 3.94 -3.77
CA THR A 187 13.26 4.28 -5.19
C THR A 187 14.57 3.93 -5.90
N ARG A 188 15.71 4.25 -5.27
CA ARG A 188 17.04 3.86 -5.79
C ARG A 188 17.20 2.35 -5.90
N LEU A 189 16.66 1.56 -4.97
CA LEU A 189 16.67 0.09 -5.07
C LEU A 189 15.94 -0.40 -6.32
N VAL A 190 14.76 0.17 -6.62
CA VAL A 190 14.02 -0.15 -7.85
C VAL A 190 14.86 0.19 -9.09
N GLY A 191 15.53 1.34 -9.08
CA GLY A 191 16.42 1.73 -10.17
C GLY A 191 17.60 0.77 -10.35
N VAL A 192 18.25 0.35 -9.26
CA VAL A 192 19.38 -0.60 -9.30
C VAL A 192 18.96 -1.95 -9.89
N ASP A 193 17.78 -2.44 -9.52
CA ASP A 193 17.25 -3.71 -10.00
C ASP A 193 16.90 -3.65 -11.50
N ALA A 194 16.17 -2.61 -11.90
CA ALA A 194 15.57 -2.54 -13.24
C ALA A 194 16.45 -1.91 -14.34
N SER A 195 17.54 -1.22 -13.99
CA SER A 195 18.38 -0.54 -14.98
C SER A 195 19.29 -1.51 -15.73
N HIS A 196 19.51 -1.22 -17.02
CA HIS A 196 20.48 -1.94 -17.85
C HIS A 196 21.90 -1.38 -17.64
N LEU A 197 22.89 -2.28 -17.56
CA LEU A 197 24.29 -1.93 -17.28
C LEU A 197 25.16 -1.70 -18.53
N ASP A 198 24.55 -1.73 -19.72
CA ASP A 198 25.20 -1.47 -21.01
C ASP A 198 25.48 0.03 -21.20
N ASP A 199 24.62 0.90 -20.66
CA ASP A 199 24.87 2.34 -20.60
C ASP A 199 25.96 2.70 -19.58
N ARG A 200 26.95 3.47 -20.03
CA ARG A 200 28.11 3.86 -19.22
C ARG A 200 27.73 4.80 -18.08
N ILE A 201 26.76 5.69 -18.28
CA ILE A 201 26.35 6.66 -17.26
C ILE A 201 25.64 5.91 -16.13
N THR A 202 24.75 5.00 -16.47
CA THR A 202 24.02 4.13 -15.56
C THR A 202 24.96 3.25 -14.74
N ARG A 203 25.91 2.58 -15.40
CA ARG A 203 26.95 1.79 -14.72
C ARG A 203 27.77 2.63 -13.74
N ALA A 204 28.28 3.78 -14.17
CA ALA A 204 29.07 4.67 -13.32
C ALA A 204 28.25 5.16 -12.11
N ARG A 205 26.95 5.41 -12.29
CA ARG A 205 26.07 5.79 -11.19
C ARG A 205 25.91 4.65 -10.17
N ILE A 206 25.75 3.41 -10.62
CA ILE A 206 25.65 2.23 -9.74
C ILE A 206 26.97 1.99 -8.99
N GLU A 207 28.12 2.19 -9.63
CA GLU A 207 29.44 2.16 -8.96
C GLU A 207 29.54 3.19 -7.84
N VAL A 208 29.05 4.41 -8.05
CA VAL A 208 28.98 5.44 -7.00
C VAL A 208 28.10 4.99 -5.84
N LEU A 209 26.92 4.42 -6.11
CA LEU A 209 26.03 3.90 -5.06
C LEU A 209 26.66 2.74 -4.27
N ALA A 210 27.41 1.86 -4.94
CA ALA A 210 28.12 0.75 -4.30
C ALA A 210 29.28 1.21 -3.41
N ALA A 211 29.91 2.35 -3.72
CA ALA A 211 31.01 2.91 -2.95
C ALA A 211 30.56 3.86 -1.82
N ASP A 212 29.32 4.38 -1.87
CA ASP A 212 28.80 5.37 -0.92
C ASP A 212 28.62 4.79 0.49
N GLN A 213 29.61 5.01 1.36
CA GLN A 213 29.59 4.57 2.76
C GLN A 213 28.61 5.36 3.64
N ALA A 214 28.28 6.60 3.25
CA ALA A 214 27.34 7.44 3.99
C ALA A 214 25.88 7.14 3.61
N GLY A 215 25.67 6.54 2.44
CA GLY A 215 24.39 6.12 1.92
C GLY A 215 23.79 4.88 2.62
N ASP A 216 22.56 4.56 2.21
CA ASP A 216 21.79 3.43 2.72
C ASP A 216 22.50 2.09 2.43
N GLN A 217 22.64 1.25 3.46
CA GLN A 217 23.33 -0.03 3.37
C GLN A 217 22.66 -0.99 2.38
N ALA A 218 21.34 -1.00 2.27
CA ALA A 218 20.63 -1.88 1.35
C ALA A 218 20.89 -1.47 -0.10
N VAL A 219 20.83 -0.16 -0.40
CA VAL A 219 21.17 0.39 -1.73
C VAL A 219 22.60 0.03 -2.11
N ARG A 220 23.55 0.27 -1.19
CA ARG A 220 24.97 -0.06 -1.39
C ARG A 220 25.18 -1.54 -1.71
N SER A 221 24.54 -2.42 -0.93
CA SER A 221 24.69 -3.88 -1.09
C SER A 221 24.07 -4.37 -2.40
N ALA A 222 22.89 -3.86 -2.76
CA ALA A 222 22.22 -4.19 -4.01
C ALA A 222 23.05 -3.72 -5.22
N ALA A 223 23.56 -2.48 -5.19
CA ALA A 223 24.41 -1.94 -6.24
C ALA A 223 25.70 -2.74 -6.43
N ALA A 224 26.38 -3.10 -5.34
CA ALA A 224 27.59 -3.93 -5.39
C ALA A 224 27.31 -5.31 -6.00
N THR A 225 26.20 -5.94 -5.59
CA THR A 225 25.77 -7.24 -6.13
C THR A 225 25.50 -7.16 -7.63
N ARG A 226 24.76 -6.13 -8.07
CA ARG A 226 24.40 -5.90 -9.46
C ARG A 226 25.61 -5.74 -10.39
N LEU A 227 26.70 -5.14 -9.89
CA LEU A 227 27.95 -4.99 -10.66
C LEU A 227 28.71 -6.29 -10.83
N THR A 228 28.58 -7.22 -9.88
CA THR A 228 29.24 -8.54 -9.93
C THR A 228 28.43 -9.61 -10.65
N ASP A 229 27.10 -9.47 -10.64
CA ASP A 229 26.16 -10.37 -11.32
C ASP A 229 25.24 -9.56 -12.26
N PRO A 230 25.73 -9.24 -13.47
CA PRO A 230 24.94 -8.52 -14.45
C PRO A 230 23.94 -9.47 -15.12
N SER A 231 22.83 -9.76 -14.43
CA SER A 231 21.63 -10.35 -15.06
C SER A 231 21.01 -9.42 -16.10
#